data_AF-A0A2N5A212-F1
#
_entry.id   AF-A0A2N5A212-F1
#
_cell.length_a   1.000
_cell.length_b   1.000
_cell.length_c   1.000
_cell.angle_alpha   90.00
_cell.angle_beta   90.00
_cell.angle_gamma   90.00
#
_symmetry.space_group_name_H-M   'P 1'
#
loop_
_entity.id
_entity.type
_entity.pdbx_description
1 polymer ?
#
loop_
_entity_poly.entity_id
_entity_poly.type
_entity_poly.pdbx_seq_one_letter_code
_entity_poly.pdbx_strand_id
1 'polypeptide(L)'
;PQVLLASGKRLQARAIVVACGLEANALLAENWLRPKKGQLAITDRYRPRVHHQLVELGYGASAHGGGTSVAFNLQPRPTGQLLIGSSRQFDNRERELDLPLLAQMLDRARHFVPALATLNIIRCWSGLRAASQDGNPLIGPHPTHRG
;
A
#
# COMPACT_ATOMS: atom_id res chain seq x y z
N PRO A 1 8.28 30.56 -2.71
CA PRO A 1 8.69 29.30 -3.39
C PRO A 1 7.90 29.13 -4.70
N GLN A 2 8.38 28.33 -5.65
CA GLN A 2 7.71 28.11 -6.93
C GLN A 2 7.85 26.68 -7.43
N VAL A 3 6.90 26.20 -8.24
CA VAL A 3 7.01 24.96 -9.02
C VAL A 3 7.04 25.26 -10.52
N LEU A 4 7.80 24.46 -11.26
CA LEU A 4 7.78 24.43 -12.73
C LEU A 4 6.95 23.22 -13.17
N LEU A 5 5.89 23.46 -13.94
CA LEU A 5 5.08 22.38 -14.50
C LEU A 5 5.72 21.83 -15.78
N ALA A 6 5.33 20.62 -16.18
CA ALA A 6 5.78 20.01 -17.44
C ALA A 6 5.41 20.86 -18.68
N SER A 7 4.37 21.69 -18.59
CA SER A 7 3.99 22.65 -19.63
C SER A 7 4.91 23.88 -19.73
N GLY A 8 5.90 24.01 -18.85
CA GLY A 8 6.75 25.19 -18.73
C GLY A 8 6.15 26.31 -17.87
N LYS A 9 4.88 26.22 -17.47
CA LYS A 9 4.24 27.21 -16.60
C LYS A 9 4.87 27.19 -15.21
N ARG A 10 5.12 28.38 -14.64
CA ARG A 10 5.54 28.56 -13.25
C ARG A 10 4.37 28.92 -12.37
N LEU A 11 4.24 28.25 -11.23
CA LEU A 11 3.25 28.59 -10.19
C LEU A 11 4.00 29.00 -8.93
N GLN A 12 3.55 30.09 -8.31
CA GLN A 12 4.12 30.62 -7.07
C GLN A 12 3.10 30.53 -5.95
N ALA A 13 3.58 30.26 -4.74
CA ALA A 13 2.77 30.21 -3.54
C ALA A 13 3.59 30.68 -2.33
N ARG A 14 2.90 30.99 -1.22
CA ARG A 14 3.56 31.28 0.06
C ARG A 14 4.24 30.04 0.65
N ALA A 15 3.64 28.87 0.43
CA ALA A 15 4.19 27.58 0.80
C ALA A 15 3.89 26.49 -0.25
N ILE A 16 4.74 25.47 -0.34
CA ILE A 16 4.55 24.29 -1.19
C ILE A 16 4.56 23.03 -0.34
N VAL A 17 3.57 22.15 -0.54
CA VAL A 17 3.52 20.84 0.12
C VAL A 17 3.79 19.75 -0.92
N VAL A 18 4.83 18.94 -0.68
CA VAL A 18 5.14 17.77 -1.51
C VAL A 18 4.42 16.54 -0.95
N ALA A 19 3.40 16.08 -1.67
CA ALA A 19 2.57 14.93 -1.28
C ALA A 19 2.35 13.94 -2.44
N CYS A 20 3.30 13.83 -3.36
CA CYS A 20 3.22 13.01 -4.57
C CYS A 20 3.72 11.56 -4.39
N GLY A 21 3.82 11.06 -3.15
CA GLY A 21 4.27 9.69 -2.88
C GLY A 21 5.71 9.45 -3.33
N LEU A 22 5.98 8.33 -3.99
CA LEU A 22 7.32 7.94 -4.45
C LEU A 22 7.96 8.94 -5.41
N GLU A 23 7.15 9.72 -6.12
CA GLU A 23 7.64 10.74 -7.06
C GLU A 23 8.29 11.93 -6.35
N ALA A 24 8.15 12.04 -5.02
CA ALA A 24 8.84 13.06 -4.24
C ALA A 24 10.37 12.93 -4.37
N ASN A 25 10.90 11.70 -4.48
CA ASN A 25 12.32 11.46 -4.71
C ASN A 25 12.81 12.12 -6.00
N ALA A 26 12.07 11.94 -7.11
CA ALA A 26 12.43 12.53 -8.39
C ALA A 26 12.26 14.06 -8.38
N LEU A 27 11.18 14.55 -7.76
CA LEU A 27 10.89 15.98 -7.68
C LEU A 27 11.92 16.76 -6.85
N LEU A 28 12.39 16.16 -5.75
CA LEU A 28 13.33 16.79 -4.81
C LEU A 28 14.78 16.40 -5.05
N ALA A 29 15.05 15.47 -5.98
CA ALA A 29 16.35 14.84 -6.18
C ALA A 29 16.90 14.18 -4.90
N GLU A 30 16.02 13.51 -4.17
CA GLU A 30 16.29 12.84 -2.88
C GLU A 30 15.99 11.34 -2.97
N ASN A 31 16.45 10.54 -2.00
CA ASN A 31 16.16 9.10 -1.95
C ASN A 31 15.53 8.65 -0.61
N TRP A 32 14.65 9.49 -0.05
CA TRP A 32 14.06 9.25 1.27
C TRP A 32 13.01 8.16 1.28
N LEU A 33 12.39 7.87 0.13
CA LEU A 33 11.28 6.94 0.01
C LEU A 33 11.67 5.73 -0.84
N ARG A 34 11.27 4.54 -0.38
CA ARG A 34 11.42 3.28 -1.11
C ARG A 34 10.06 2.71 -1.48
N PRO A 35 9.92 2.11 -2.68
CA PRO A 35 8.68 1.45 -3.06
C PRO A 35 8.47 0.21 -2.22
N LYS A 36 7.28 0.11 -1.63
CA LYS A 36 6.82 -1.08 -0.90
C LYS A 36 5.53 -1.57 -1.54
N LYS A 37 5.68 -2.42 -2.56
CA LYS A 37 4.58 -3.05 -3.29
C LYS A 37 3.74 -3.88 -2.34
N GLY A 38 2.43 -3.87 -2.53
CA GLY A 38 1.48 -4.71 -1.81
C GLY A 38 0.33 -5.08 -2.72
N GLN A 39 -0.15 -6.30 -2.58
CA GLN A 39 -1.26 -6.83 -3.37
C GLN A 39 -2.52 -6.94 -2.53
N LEU A 40 -3.66 -6.77 -3.19
CA LEU A 40 -4.98 -6.86 -2.62
C LEU A 40 -5.89 -7.67 -3.55
N ALA A 41 -6.86 -8.35 -2.94
CA ALA A 41 -7.96 -9.00 -3.63
C ALA A 41 -9.28 -8.52 -3.03
N ILE A 42 -10.34 -8.47 -3.83
CA ILE A 42 -11.69 -8.16 -3.34
C ILE A 42 -12.70 -9.19 -3.83
N THR A 43 -13.56 -9.63 -2.92
CA THR A 43 -14.63 -10.57 -3.26
C THR A 43 -15.78 -9.89 -4.00
N ASP A 44 -16.68 -10.70 -4.54
CA ASP A 44 -18.05 -10.30 -4.85
C ASP A 44 -18.82 -9.92 -3.56
N ARG A 45 -20.07 -9.51 -3.70
CA ARG A 45 -20.93 -9.07 -2.62
C ARG A 45 -21.63 -10.26 -1.98
N TYR A 46 -21.47 -10.37 -0.66
CA TYR A 46 -22.11 -11.39 0.15
C TYR A 46 -22.76 -10.74 1.38
N ARG A 47 -23.74 -11.43 1.99
CA ARG A 47 -24.23 -10.99 3.31
C ARG A 47 -23.08 -11.08 4.31
N PRO A 48 -22.81 -10.03 5.11
CA PRO A 48 -21.63 -9.99 5.96
C PRO A 48 -21.66 -11.13 6.98
N ARG A 49 -20.61 -11.96 6.97
CA ARG A 49 -20.28 -12.87 8.09
C ARG A 49 -19.24 -12.27 9.02
N VAL A 50 -18.56 -11.23 8.56
CA VAL A 50 -17.50 -10.49 9.26
C VAL A 50 -17.94 -9.03 9.31
N HIS A 51 -18.10 -8.49 10.52
CA HIS A 51 -18.57 -7.11 10.74
C HIS A 51 -17.45 -6.12 11.06
N HIS A 52 -16.28 -6.64 11.46
CA HIS A 52 -15.11 -5.85 11.83
C HIS A 52 -13.88 -6.33 11.08
N GLN A 53 -12.89 -5.44 10.95
CA GLN A 53 -11.62 -5.81 10.36
C GLN A 53 -10.93 -6.88 11.21
N LEU A 54 -10.45 -7.94 10.56
CA LEU A 54 -9.64 -8.98 11.17
C LEU A 54 -8.20 -8.78 10.71
N VAL A 55 -7.26 -8.70 11.65
CA VAL A 55 -5.84 -8.54 11.37
C VAL A 55 -5.06 -9.52 12.22
N GLU A 56 -4.09 -10.17 11.59
CA GLU A 56 -3.15 -11.04 12.29
C GLU A 56 -2.23 -10.23 13.22
N LEU A 57 -2.06 -10.65 14.48
CA LEU A 57 -1.11 -10.00 15.39
C LEU A 57 0.37 -10.17 14.95
N GLY A 58 0.70 -11.29 14.30
CA GLY A 58 1.99 -11.51 13.63
C GLY A 58 2.32 -10.49 12.53
N TYR A 59 1.34 -9.66 12.13
CA TYR A 59 1.53 -8.51 11.25
C TYR A 59 2.54 -7.50 11.82
N GLY A 60 2.60 -7.33 13.15
CA GLY A 60 3.55 -6.41 13.79
C GLY A 60 5.00 -6.90 13.72
N ALA A 61 5.23 -8.19 13.99
CA ALA A 61 6.58 -8.78 14.01
C ALA A 61 7.21 -8.92 12.60
N SER A 62 6.38 -9.15 11.58
CA SER A 62 6.82 -9.18 10.17
C SER A 62 6.86 -7.81 9.50
N ALA A 63 6.27 -6.78 10.13
CA ALA A 63 6.14 -5.46 9.50
C ALA A 63 7.47 -4.70 9.34
N HIS A 64 8.49 -5.08 10.11
CA HIS A 64 9.81 -4.43 10.15
C HIS A 64 10.89 -5.23 9.40
N GLY A 65 10.54 -6.37 8.79
CA GLY A 65 11.44 -7.14 7.94
C GLY A 65 11.59 -6.50 6.56
N GLY A 66 12.82 -6.47 6.03
CA GLY A 66 13.12 -5.95 4.68
C GLY A 66 12.76 -6.90 3.53
N GLY A 67 12.38 -8.14 3.82
CA GLY A 67 12.08 -9.17 2.83
C GLY A 67 10.62 -9.23 2.38
N THR A 68 10.37 -10.03 1.34
CA THR A 68 9.01 -10.35 0.88
C THR A 68 8.22 -11.05 1.98
N SER A 69 6.99 -10.60 2.23
CA SER A 69 6.13 -11.18 3.27
C SER A 69 4.64 -11.11 2.92
N VAL A 70 3.86 -12.01 3.52
CA VAL A 70 2.40 -12.01 3.53
C VAL A 70 1.92 -12.04 4.98
N ALA A 71 0.84 -11.33 5.27
CA ALA A 71 0.20 -11.37 6.58
C ALA A 71 -1.31 -11.15 6.42
N PHE A 72 -2.11 -11.78 7.29
CA PHE A 72 -3.56 -11.76 7.14
C PHE A 72 -4.19 -10.43 7.57
N ASN A 73 -5.02 -9.89 6.67
CA ASN A 73 -5.86 -8.72 6.88
C ASN A 73 -7.15 -8.88 6.05
N LEU A 74 -8.30 -8.85 6.71
CA LEU A 74 -9.61 -8.96 6.07
C LEU A 74 -10.49 -7.79 6.50
N GLN A 75 -10.94 -7.00 5.55
CA GLN A 75 -11.74 -5.80 5.79
C GLN A 75 -13.12 -5.94 5.14
N PRO A 76 -14.21 -6.02 5.92
CA PRO A 76 -15.54 -5.95 5.35
C PRO A 76 -15.81 -4.57 4.79
N ARG A 77 -16.51 -4.52 3.65
CA ARG A 77 -16.96 -3.28 3.00
C ARG A 77 -18.46 -3.13 3.18
N PRO A 78 -18.99 -1.89 3.29
CA PRO A 78 -20.44 -1.65 3.36
C PRO A 78 -21.23 -2.23 2.18
N THR A 79 -20.57 -2.47 1.05
CA THR A 79 -21.15 -3.09 -0.16
C THR A 79 -21.31 -4.61 -0.06
N GLY A 80 -20.96 -5.24 1.06
CA GLY A 80 -20.99 -6.70 1.24
C GLY A 80 -19.74 -7.42 0.72
N GLN A 81 -18.74 -6.68 0.23
CA GLN A 81 -17.48 -7.25 -0.24
C GLN A 81 -16.49 -7.43 0.92
N LEU A 82 -15.55 -8.34 0.75
CA LEU A 82 -14.40 -8.50 1.63
C LEU A 82 -13.14 -8.09 0.89
N LEU A 83 -12.43 -7.11 1.42
CA LEU A 83 -11.10 -6.73 0.97
C LEU A 83 -10.06 -7.58 1.70
N ILE A 84 -9.24 -8.30 0.95
CA ILE A 84 -8.25 -9.26 1.45
C ILE A 84 -6.85 -8.69 1.18
N GLY A 85 -6.05 -8.63 2.23
CA GLY A 85 -4.64 -8.26 2.19
C GLY A 85 -3.84 -9.01 3.25
N SER A 86 -2.55 -8.72 3.41
CA SER A 86 -1.72 -7.92 2.51
C SER A 86 -0.38 -8.61 2.28
N SER A 87 0.25 -8.32 1.14
CA SER A 87 1.64 -8.65 0.87
C SER A 87 2.57 -7.44 0.97
N ARG A 88 3.88 -7.68 1.00
CA ARG A 88 4.93 -6.67 0.99
C ARG A 88 6.09 -7.14 0.12
N GLN A 89 6.53 -6.31 -0.80
CA GLN A 89 7.77 -6.47 -1.56
C GLN A 89 8.46 -5.11 -1.61
N PHE A 90 9.63 -4.99 -0.97
CA PHE A 90 10.44 -3.78 -1.04
C PHE A 90 11.20 -3.72 -2.37
N ASP A 91 11.49 -2.50 -2.81
CA ASP A 91 12.29 -2.21 -4.00
C ASP A 91 11.72 -2.76 -5.32
N ASN A 92 10.48 -3.28 -5.29
CA ASN A 92 9.74 -3.67 -6.48
C ASN A 92 8.78 -2.53 -6.90
N ARG A 93 8.98 -1.98 -8.10
CA ARG A 93 8.14 -0.94 -8.73
C ARG A 93 7.15 -1.48 -9.76
N GLU A 94 7.22 -2.77 -10.08
CA GLU A 94 6.34 -3.43 -11.03
C GLU A 94 4.89 -3.39 -10.54
N ARG A 95 3.96 -3.10 -11.45
CA ARG A 95 2.53 -2.98 -11.13
C ARG A 95 1.77 -4.28 -11.39
N GLU A 96 2.39 -5.20 -12.10
CA GLU A 96 1.92 -6.54 -12.38
C GLU A 96 1.68 -7.31 -11.08
N LEU A 97 0.73 -8.25 -11.11
CA LEU A 97 0.51 -9.13 -9.98
C LEU A 97 1.60 -10.22 -9.95
N ASP A 98 2.23 -10.37 -8.79
CA ASP A 98 2.96 -11.56 -8.40
C ASP A 98 1.93 -12.63 -7.96
N LEU A 99 1.53 -13.47 -8.91
CA LEU A 99 0.50 -14.50 -8.70
C LEU A 99 0.90 -15.53 -7.63
N PRO A 100 2.16 -16.04 -7.57
CA PRO A 100 2.60 -16.89 -6.47
C PRO A 100 2.44 -16.25 -5.09
N LEU A 101 2.82 -14.96 -4.94
CA LEU A 101 2.67 -14.25 -3.67
C LEU A 101 1.20 -13.97 -3.33
N LEU A 102 0.39 -13.67 -4.35
CA LEU A 102 -1.07 -13.51 -4.19
C LEU A 102 -1.70 -14.82 -3.69
N ALA A 103 -1.32 -15.96 -4.25
CA ALA A 103 -1.80 -17.27 -3.81
C ALA A 103 -1.46 -17.53 -2.32
N GLN A 104 -0.21 -17.27 -1.90
CA GLN A 104 0.20 -17.37 -0.50
C GLN A 104 -0.61 -16.45 0.42
N MET A 105 -0.90 -15.23 -0.02
CA MET A 105 -1.73 -14.28 0.73
C MET A 105 -3.17 -14.79 0.89
N LEU A 106 -3.76 -15.34 -0.17
CA LEU A 106 -5.11 -15.90 -0.16
C LEU A 106 -5.21 -17.17 0.68
N ASP A 107 -4.22 -18.07 0.59
CA ASP A 107 -4.16 -19.27 1.42
C ASP A 107 -4.00 -18.92 2.91
N ARG A 108 -3.19 -17.92 3.24
CA ARG A 108 -3.12 -17.41 4.61
C ARG A 108 -4.46 -16.85 5.08
N ALA A 109 -5.19 -16.13 4.23
CA ALA A 109 -6.52 -15.64 4.59
C ALA A 109 -7.53 -16.77 4.79
N ARG A 110 -7.49 -17.81 3.96
CA ARG A 110 -8.33 -19.02 4.10
C ARG A 110 -8.04 -19.79 5.38
N HIS A 111 -6.80 -19.79 5.85
CA HIS A 111 -6.45 -20.40 7.13
C HIS A 111 -7.22 -19.76 8.31
N PHE A 112 -7.33 -18.43 8.33
CA PHE A 112 -8.09 -17.71 9.37
C PHE A 112 -9.61 -17.73 9.13
N VAL A 113 -10.04 -17.66 7.87
CA VAL A 113 -11.46 -17.62 7.48
C VAL A 113 -11.73 -18.65 6.37
N PRO A 114 -11.97 -19.94 6.71
CA PRO A 114 -12.14 -21.01 5.73
C PRO A 114 -13.26 -20.78 4.72
N ALA A 115 -14.31 -20.05 5.12
CA ALA A 115 -15.42 -19.67 4.25
C ALA A 115 -15.00 -18.82 3.04
N LEU A 116 -13.82 -18.20 3.04
CA LEU A 116 -13.29 -17.50 1.87
C LEU A 116 -13.07 -18.43 0.66
N ALA A 117 -12.88 -19.73 0.89
CA ALA A 117 -12.68 -20.71 -0.17
C ALA A 117 -13.91 -20.88 -1.09
N THR A 118 -15.09 -20.42 -0.68
CA THR A 118 -16.33 -20.53 -1.45
C THR A 118 -16.77 -19.20 -2.07
N LEU A 119 -15.96 -18.14 -1.92
CA LEU A 119 -16.28 -16.81 -2.42
C LEU A 119 -15.55 -16.52 -3.73
N ASN A 120 -16.20 -15.77 -4.61
CA ASN A 120 -15.61 -15.30 -5.85
C ASN A 120 -14.76 -14.06 -5.58
N ILE A 121 -13.52 -14.06 -6.06
CA ILE A 121 -12.70 -12.86 -6.16
C ILE A 121 -12.98 -12.21 -7.51
N ILE A 122 -13.43 -10.96 -7.50
CA ILE A 122 -13.81 -10.23 -8.71
C ILE A 122 -12.70 -9.30 -9.21
N ARG A 123 -11.71 -9.01 -8.37
CA ARG A 123 -10.55 -8.18 -8.75
C ARG A 123 -9.36 -8.43 -7.84
N CYS A 124 -8.18 -8.38 -8.43
CA CYS A 124 -6.89 -8.28 -7.74
C CYS A 124 -6.13 -7.09 -8.29
N TRP A 125 -5.35 -6.41 -7.45
CA TRP A 125 -4.47 -5.33 -7.88
C TRP A 125 -3.24 -5.22 -6.98
N SER A 126 -2.20 -4.55 -7.48
CA SER A 126 -1.07 -4.14 -6.68
C SER A 126 -1.07 -2.61 -6.51
N GLY A 127 -0.44 -2.14 -5.43
CA GLY A 127 -0.20 -0.73 -5.17
C GLY A 127 1.18 -0.52 -4.56
N LEU A 128 1.75 0.67 -4.79
CA LEU A 128 3.06 1.05 -4.26
C LEU A 128 2.88 1.99 -3.07
N ARG A 129 3.37 1.57 -1.90
CA ARG A 129 3.49 2.44 -0.74
C ARG A 129 4.83 3.17 -0.79
N ALA A 130 4.83 4.46 -0.49
CA ALA A 130 6.05 5.22 -0.26
C ALA A 130 6.52 5.02 1.19
N ALA A 131 7.50 4.14 1.39
CA ALA A 131 8.03 3.83 2.72
C ALA A 131 9.29 4.66 2.98
N SER A 132 9.35 5.39 4.08
CA SER A 132 10.61 5.99 4.55
C SER A 132 11.56 4.91 5.06
N GLN A 133 12.83 5.28 5.25
CA GLN A 133 13.85 4.39 5.78
C GLN A 133 13.53 3.87 7.19
N ASP A 134 12.96 4.71 8.05
CA ASP A 134 12.60 4.37 9.43
C ASP A 134 11.14 3.91 9.59
N GLY A 135 10.36 3.91 8.51
CA GLY A 135 8.95 3.53 8.49
C GLY A 135 7.98 4.62 8.98
N ASN A 136 8.48 5.76 9.48
CA ASN A 136 7.66 6.87 9.94
C ASN A 136 7.26 7.82 8.79
N PRO A 137 6.13 8.54 8.93
CA PRO A 137 5.77 9.54 7.94
C PRO A 137 6.77 10.71 7.95
N LEU A 138 7.18 11.18 6.77
CA LEU A 138 8.02 12.36 6.61
C LEU A 138 7.12 13.61 6.59
N ILE A 139 7.02 14.30 7.74
CA ILE A 139 6.15 15.47 7.91
C ILE A 139 6.96 16.61 8.50
N GLY A 140 7.01 17.74 7.79
CA GLY A 140 7.64 18.97 8.27
C GLY A 140 8.23 19.81 7.15
N PRO A 141 8.89 20.93 7.51
CA PRO A 141 9.66 21.72 6.57
C PRO A 141 10.80 20.91 5.96
N HIS A 142 11.10 21.14 4.68
CA HIS A 142 12.26 20.54 4.05
C HIS A 142 13.55 21.11 4.68
N PRO A 143 14.59 20.29 4.96
CA PRO A 143 15.80 20.73 5.64
C PRO A 143 16.57 21.85 4.89
N THR A 144 16.63 21.76 3.57
CA THR A 144 17.40 22.68 2.71
C THR A 144 16.56 23.53 1.76
N HIS A 145 15.31 23.16 1.46
CA HIS A 145 14.43 23.93 0.56
C HIS A 145 13.50 24.82 1.38
N ARG A 146 13.69 26.14 1.30
CA ARG A 146 12.82 27.10 1.97
C ARG A 146 11.57 27.40 1.14
N GLY A 147 10.41 27.27 1.80
CA GLY A 147 9.12 27.75 1.32
C GLY A 147 8.09 26.64 1.12
#